data_AF-A0A1M6LR73-F1
#
_entry.id   AF-A0A1M6LR73-F1
#
_cell.length_a   1.000
_cell.length_b   1.000
_cell.length_c   1.000
_cell.angle_alpha   90.00
_cell.angle_beta   90.00
_cell.angle_gamma   90.00
#
_symmetry.space_group_name_H-M   'P 1'
#
loop_
_entity.id
_entity.type
_entity.pdbx_description
1 polymer ?
#
loop_
_entity_poly.entity_id
_entity_poly.type
_entity_poly.pdbx_seq_one_letter_code
_entity_poly.pdbx_strand_id
1 'polypeptide(L)'
;MKNHRSPQEVNAGSMADIAFLLLIFFLVTTSIENDAGLNRLMPPNDNEAIVDIRERNLFEISINNSDQIMAEEEIINSKILRKKVIAFIDNGGYTLGMDGYCDYCKGDRLLDLSENPDKAIISIKTQRNTSYPVYVAVQNEVIAAYNALRNRESLRLFNTPYETIYSDYYNEEINDDQKGQLKERLEIIRALYPQKILEPETVNN
;
A
#
# COMPACT_ATOMS: atom_id res chain seq x y z
N MET A 1 -31.21 34.14 57.54
CA MET A 1 -31.24 32.76 57.00
C MET A 1 -31.02 32.83 55.49
N LYS A 2 -29.98 32.12 55.02
CA LYS A 2 -29.49 31.88 53.65
C LYS A 2 -30.35 32.38 52.46
N ASN A 3 -29.79 33.30 51.65
CA ASN A 3 -30.21 33.52 50.26
C ASN A 3 -29.89 32.26 49.44
N HIS A 4 -30.92 31.54 48.99
CA HIS A 4 -30.76 30.52 47.96
C HIS A 4 -30.56 31.23 46.62
N ARG A 5 -29.36 31.15 46.04
CA ARG A 5 -29.18 31.40 44.61
C ARG A 5 -29.80 30.20 43.88
N SER A 6 -30.92 30.42 43.21
CA SER A 6 -31.46 29.45 42.26
C SER A 6 -30.37 29.19 41.21
N PRO A 7 -30.00 27.93 40.93
CA PRO A 7 -29.06 27.66 39.85
C PRO A 7 -29.64 28.21 38.55
N GLN A 8 -28.82 28.94 37.80
CA GLN A 8 -29.22 29.53 36.52
C GLN A 8 -29.57 28.38 35.56
N GLU A 9 -30.84 28.32 35.14
CA GLU A 9 -31.30 27.30 34.21
C GLU A 9 -30.57 27.47 32.87
N VAL A 10 -29.88 26.40 32.46
CA VAL A 10 -29.19 26.36 31.19
C VAL A 10 -30.25 26.23 30.10
N ASN A 11 -30.21 27.08 29.07
CA ASN A 11 -31.18 27.03 27.98
C ASN A 11 -31.03 25.71 27.21
N ALA A 12 -31.87 24.73 27.57
CA ALA A 12 -31.85 23.40 26.98
C ALA A 12 -32.21 23.42 25.49
N GLY A 13 -32.96 24.42 25.02
CA GLY A 13 -33.24 24.61 23.59
C GLY A 13 -31.97 24.96 22.82
N SER A 14 -31.20 25.94 23.30
CA SER A 14 -29.93 26.32 22.68
C SER A 14 -28.86 25.22 22.77
N MET A 15 -28.88 24.42 23.85
CA MET A 15 -27.99 23.27 23.99
C MET A 15 -28.38 22.12 23.04
N ALA A 16 -29.69 21.89 22.85
CA ALA A 16 -30.18 20.87 21.93
C ALA A 16 -29.90 21.24 20.46
N ASP A 17 -30.10 22.51 20.07
CA ASP A 17 -29.82 22.95 18.69
C ASP A 17 -28.34 22.80 18.32
N ILE A 18 -27.42 23.20 19.21
CA ILE A 18 -25.99 23.09 18.92
C ILE A 18 -25.54 21.64 18.89
N ALA A 19 -26.10 20.78 19.75
CA ALA A 19 -25.82 19.35 19.74
C ALA A 19 -26.35 18.69 18.45
N PHE A 20 -27.55 19.07 17.98
CA PHE A 20 -28.16 18.54 16.77
C PHE A 20 -27.40 18.95 15.50
N LEU A 21 -26.97 20.20 15.41
CA LEU A 21 -26.13 20.68 14.31
C LEU A 21 -24.76 20.00 14.28
N LEU A 22 -24.14 19.77 15.44
CA LEU A 22 -22.89 19.00 15.52
C LEU A 22 -23.08 17.54 15.13
N LEU A 23 -24.22 16.93 15.48
CA LEU A 23 -24.53 15.55 15.12
C LEU A 23 -24.77 15.41 13.62
N ILE A 24 -25.50 16.34 12.99
CA ILE A 24 -25.63 16.41 11.53
C ILE A 24 -24.28 16.69 10.88
N PHE A 25 -23.49 17.63 11.42
CA PHE A 25 -22.16 17.92 10.91
C PHE A 25 -21.28 16.67 10.94
N PHE A 26 -21.22 15.94 12.06
CA PHE A 26 -20.49 14.68 12.13
C PHE A 26 -21.10 13.63 11.20
N LEU A 27 -22.42 13.46 11.15
CA LEU A 27 -23.07 12.47 10.28
C LEU A 27 -22.89 12.75 8.77
N VAL A 28 -22.79 14.02 8.37
CA VAL A 28 -22.60 14.46 6.98
C VAL A 28 -21.11 14.49 6.62
N THR A 29 -20.22 14.81 7.56
CA THR A 29 -18.77 14.85 7.32
C THR A 29 -18.05 13.55 7.64
N THR A 30 -18.71 12.52 8.22
CA THR A 30 -18.12 11.21 8.50
C THR A 30 -17.83 10.36 7.27
N SER A 31 -18.10 10.83 6.05
CA SER A 31 -17.54 10.20 4.85
C SER A 31 -16.15 10.74 4.55
N ILE A 32 -15.15 10.32 5.32
CA ILE A 32 -13.75 10.36 4.84
C ILE A 32 -13.41 8.96 4.34
N GLU A 33 -13.82 8.64 3.11
CA GLU A 33 -13.14 7.62 2.31
C GLU A 33 -12.20 8.33 1.34
N ASN A 34 -10.98 8.63 1.81
CA ASN A 34 -9.86 8.98 0.95
C ASN A 34 -8.81 7.87 1.04
N ASP A 35 -9.05 6.77 0.32
CA ASP A 35 -8.05 5.70 0.08
C ASP A 35 -7.01 6.12 -0.98
N ALA A 36 -6.93 7.41 -1.32
CA ALA A 36 -5.86 7.97 -2.15
C ALA A 36 -4.62 8.24 -1.29
N GLY A 37 -4.03 7.17 -0.76
CA GLY A 37 -2.81 7.21 0.04
C GLY A 37 -1.81 6.13 -0.39
N LEU A 38 -0.52 6.41 -0.24
CA LEU A 38 0.53 5.39 -0.37
C LEU A 38 0.42 4.43 0.82
N ASN A 39 -0.15 3.25 0.60
CA ASN A 39 -0.23 2.21 1.63
C ASN A 39 1.19 1.70 1.94
N ARG A 40 1.76 2.13 3.06
CA ARG A 40 3.11 1.78 3.51
C ARG A 40 3.02 1.05 4.83
N LEU A 41 3.77 -0.04 4.97
CA LEU A 41 3.91 -0.70 6.25
C LEU A 41 4.91 0.09 7.08
N MET A 42 4.50 0.50 8.28
CA MET A 42 5.46 0.98 9.27
C MET A 42 6.36 -0.20 9.69
N PRO A 43 7.64 0.03 9.97
CA PRO A 43 8.46 -0.96 10.64
C PRO A 43 7.74 -1.40 11.93
N PRO A 44 7.75 -2.70 12.28
CA PRO A 44 7.14 -3.16 13.52
C PRO A 44 7.79 -2.46 14.72
N ASN A 45 6.98 -2.06 15.70
CA ASN A 45 7.49 -1.54 16.98
C ASN A 45 8.26 -2.65 17.71
N ASP A 46 9.29 -2.31 18.48
CA ASP A 46 10.14 -3.25 19.23
C ASP A 46 9.38 -4.23 20.16
N ASN A 47 8.11 -3.94 20.48
CA ASN A 47 7.26 -4.72 21.39
C ASN A 47 6.19 -5.58 20.70
N GLU A 48 6.08 -5.52 19.37
CA GLU A 48 5.22 -6.43 18.62
C GLU A 48 6.04 -7.64 18.20
N ALA A 49 5.46 -8.85 18.29
CA ALA A 49 6.12 -10.06 17.85
C ALA A 49 6.62 -9.84 16.41
N ILE A 50 7.94 -9.79 16.24
CA ILE A 50 8.60 -9.64 14.95
C ILE A 50 7.98 -10.71 14.07
N VAL A 51 7.19 -10.31 13.07
CA VAL A 51 6.75 -11.23 12.03
C VAL A 51 8.04 -11.75 11.44
N ASP A 52 8.32 -13.03 11.66
CA ASP A 52 9.51 -13.69 11.14
C ASP A 52 9.41 -13.70 9.60
N ILE A 53 9.95 -12.65 8.98
CA ILE A 53 10.01 -12.50 7.53
C ILE A 53 11.18 -13.35 7.07
N ARG A 54 10.87 -14.42 6.34
CA ARG A 54 11.88 -15.26 5.69
C ARG A 54 12.72 -14.38 4.75
N GLU A 55 14.04 -14.52 4.81
CA GLU A 55 14.97 -13.74 3.97
C GLU A 55 14.63 -13.82 2.47
N ARG A 56 14.28 -15.01 1.96
CA ARG A 56 13.84 -15.20 0.56
C ARG A 56 12.60 -14.42 0.14
N ASN A 57 11.81 -13.95 1.10
CA ASN A 57 10.62 -13.14 0.88
C ASN A 57 10.91 -11.63 0.99
N LEU A 58 12.15 -11.24 1.23
CA LEU A 58 12.60 -9.86 1.26
C LEU A 58 13.45 -9.54 0.03
N PHE A 59 13.05 -8.53 -0.74
CA PHE A 59 13.85 -7.99 -1.83
C PHE A 59 14.48 -6.67 -1.39
N GLU A 60 15.80 -6.63 -1.28
CA GLU A 60 16.51 -5.46 -0.77
C GLU A 60 16.98 -4.55 -1.91
N ILE A 61 16.52 -3.30 -1.85
CA ILE A 61 16.99 -2.20 -2.69
C ILE A 61 17.71 -1.22 -1.78
N SER A 62 18.94 -0.86 -2.13
CA SER A 62 19.70 0.17 -1.43
C SER A 62 20.19 1.25 -2.38
N ILE A 63 20.19 2.49 -1.92
CA ILE A 63 20.73 3.63 -2.66
C ILE A 63 21.89 4.20 -1.86
N ASN A 64 23.07 4.26 -2.48
CA ASN A 64 24.27 4.77 -1.82
C ASN A 64 24.40 6.31 -1.95
N ASN A 65 25.41 6.88 -1.30
CA ASN A 65 25.74 8.30 -1.30
C ASN A 65 26.21 8.82 -2.68
N SER A 66 26.48 7.92 -3.63
CA SER A 66 26.82 8.25 -5.01
C SER A 66 25.64 8.03 -5.96
N ASP A 67 24.42 7.93 -5.42
CA ASP A 67 23.18 7.73 -6.17
C ASP A 67 23.15 6.44 -7.01
N GLN A 68 23.98 5.45 -6.67
CA GLN A 68 23.95 4.14 -7.29
C GLN A 68 22.89 3.28 -6.61
N ILE A 69 22.09 2.61 -7.43
CA ILE A 69 21.04 1.69 -7.01
C ILE A 69 21.65 0.29 -6.97
N MET A 70 21.55 -0.37 -5.83
CA MET A 70 21.92 -1.76 -5.64
C MET A 70 20.67 -2.56 -5.28
N ALA A 71 20.44 -3.68 -5.96
CA ALA A 71 19.34 -4.60 -5.65
C ALA A 71 19.85 -6.04 -5.63
N GLU A 72 19.59 -6.75 -4.53
CA GLU A 72 20.16 -8.09 -4.28
C GLU A 72 21.68 -8.11 -4.45
N GLU A 73 22.37 -7.17 -3.80
CA GLU A 73 23.84 -7.01 -3.84
C GLU A 73 24.45 -6.64 -5.21
N GLU A 74 23.63 -6.44 -6.25
CA GLU A 74 24.08 -6.06 -7.59
C GLU A 74 23.77 -4.59 -7.91
N ILE A 75 24.76 -3.85 -8.42
CA ILE A 75 24.55 -2.50 -8.93
C ILE A 75 23.77 -2.58 -10.25
N ILE A 76 22.62 -1.93 -10.30
CA ILE A 76 21.71 -1.98 -11.43
C ILE A 76 21.21 -0.59 -11.84
N ASN A 77 20.66 -0.50 -13.06
CA ASN A 77 19.93 0.68 -13.49
C ASN A 77 18.43 0.58 -13.16
N SER A 78 17.73 1.71 -13.22
CA SER A 78 16.30 1.81 -12.94
C SER A 78 15.42 0.88 -13.81
N LYS A 79 15.77 0.71 -15.10
CA LYS A 79 14.99 -0.17 -16.00
C LYS A 79 15.11 -1.65 -15.64
N ILE A 80 16.28 -2.08 -15.20
CA ILE A 80 16.52 -3.46 -14.75
C ILE A 80 15.82 -3.69 -13.40
N LEU A 81 15.78 -2.69 -12.53
CA LEU A 81 15.12 -2.77 -11.22
C LEU A 81 13.67 -3.22 -11.37
N ARG A 82 12.89 -2.58 -12.24
CA ARG A 82 11.49 -2.98 -12.47
C ARG A 82 11.35 -4.45 -12.85
N LYS A 83 12.20 -4.95 -13.76
CA LYS A 83 12.15 -6.35 -14.19
C LYS A 83 12.46 -7.31 -13.06
N LYS A 84 13.48 -7.01 -12.25
CA LYS A 84 13.82 -7.82 -11.07
C LYS A 84 12.70 -7.82 -10.04
N VAL A 85 12.11 -6.67 -9.75
CA VAL A 85 10.98 -6.55 -8.81
C VAL A 85 9.76 -7.33 -9.31
N ILE A 86 9.44 -7.28 -10.60
CA ILE A 86 8.36 -8.10 -11.20
C ILE A 86 8.67 -9.59 -11.03
N ALA A 87 9.88 -10.03 -11.40
CA ALA A 87 10.27 -11.43 -11.30
C ALA A 87 10.24 -11.94 -9.85
N PHE A 88 10.67 -11.10 -8.91
CA PHE A 88 10.61 -11.38 -7.48
C PHE A 88 9.18 -11.53 -6.98
N ILE A 89 8.30 -10.53 -7.20
CA ILE A 89 6.93 -10.56 -6.68
C ILE A 89 6.13 -11.70 -7.34
N ASP A 90 6.34 -11.94 -8.63
CA ASP A 90 5.60 -12.94 -9.42
C ASP A 90 6.23 -14.34 -9.38
N ASN A 91 7.27 -14.56 -8.56
CA ASN A 91 8.02 -15.82 -8.53
C ASN A 91 7.11 -17.03 -8.24
N GLY A 92 6.35 -16.98 -7.14
CA GLY A 92 5.42 -18.06 -6.78
C GLY A 92 6.12 -19.36 -6.38
N GLY A 93 7.13 -19.28 -5.51
CA GLY A 93 8.00 -20.40 -5.11
C GLY A 93 7.31 -21.57 -4.40
N TYR A 94 6.09 -21.40 -3.86
CA TYR A 94 5.33 -22.55 -3.37
C TYR A 94 4.92 -23.50 -4.50
N THR A 95 5.04 -24.81 -4.26
CA THR A 95 4.67 -25.85 -5.23
C THR A 95 3.20 -26.23 -5.11
N LEU A 96 2.65 -26.85 -6.14
CA LEU A 96 1.26 -27.30 -6.16
C LEU A 96 0.96 -28.21 -4.95
N GLY A 97 -0.09 -27.88 -4.20
CA GLY A 97 -0.48 -28.60 -2.98
C GLY A 97 0.05 -28.02 -1.66
N MET A 98 0.91 -27.00 -1.71
CA MET A 98 1.27 -26.21 -0.53
C MET A 98 0.24 -25.11 -0.27
N ASP A 99 -0.01 -24.82 1.01
CA ASP A 99 -0.82 -23.66 1.39
C ASP A 99 -0.14 -22.36 0.94
N GLY A 100 -0.91 -21.47 0.32
CA GLY A 100 -0.39 -20.26 -0.32
C GLY A 100 0.21 -20.46 -1.72
N TYR A 101 0.01 -21.61 -2.37
CA TYR A 101 0.35 -21.80 -3.78
C TYR A 101 -0.27 -20.71 -4.66
N CYS A 102 0.57 -19.99 -5.39
CA CYS A 102 0.11 -18.96 -6.32
C CYS A 102 -0.18 -19.59 -7.69
N ASP A 103 -1.46 -19.73 -8.04
CA ASP A 103 -1.92 -20.30 -9.31
C ASP A 103 -1.87 -19.30 -10.47
N TYR A 104 -1.93 -18.00 -10.19
CA TYR A 104 -1.84 -16.92 -11.18
C TYR A 104 -0.41 -16.42 -11.42
N CYS A 105 0.58 -16.82 -10.60
CA CYS A 105 1.97 -16.41 -10.75
C CYS A 105 2.62 -17.00 -12.01
N LYS A 106 3.40 -16.17 -12.72
CA LYS A 106 4.07 -16.52 -13.99
C LYS A 106 5.59 -16.44 -13.94
N GLY A 107 6.18 -16.25 -12.76
CA GLY A 107 7.62 -16.28 -12.55
C GLY A 107 8.20 -17.70 -12.59
N ASP A 108 9.49 -17.78 -12.27
CA ASP A 108 10.30 -18.99 -12.42
C ASP A 108 10.06 -20.04 -11.31
N ARG A 109 9.27 -19.71 -10.28
CA ARG A 109 8.92 -20.59 -9.15
C ARG A 109 10.13 -21.16 -8.42
N LEU A 110 11.14 -20.31 -8.24
CA LEU A 110 12.38 -20.64 -7.57
C LEU A 110 12.15 -20.76 -6.06
N LEU A 111 12.64 -21.85 -5.44
CA LEU A 111 12.39 -22.19 -4.03
C LEU A 111 13.13 -21.27 -3.04
N ASP A 112 14.18 -20.62 -3.50
CA ASP A 112 15.05 -19.68 -2.80
C ASP A 112 14.64 -18.22 -2.99
N LEU A 113 13.55 -17.97 -3.72
CA LEU A 113 12.95 -16.64 -3.93
C LEU A 113 11.55 -16.57 -3.31
N SER A 114 10.84 -15.46 -3.56
CA SER A 114 9.56 -15.17 -2.91
C SER A 114 8.53 -16.29 -3.09
N GLU A 115 7.83 -16.62 -2.02
CA GLU A 115 6.90 -17.76 -2.00
C GLU A 115 5.63 -17.47 -2.80
N ASN A 116 5.11 -16.25 -2.66
CA ASN A 116 3.96 -15.71 -3.38
C ASN A 116 3.92 -14.17 -3.19
N PRO A 117 3.04 -13.46 -3.94
CA PRO A 117 2.93 -12.00 -3.85
C PRO A 117 2.53 -11.47 -2.48
N ASP A 118 1.81 -12.26 -1.68
CA ASP A 118 1.45 -11.86 -0.31
C ASP A 118 2.67 -11.88 0.61
N LYS A 119 3.58 -12.82 0.45
CA LYS A 119 4.80 -12.88 1.28
C LYS A 119 5.91 -11.96 0.78
N ALA A 120 5.90 -11.58 -0.50
CA ALA A 120 6.91 -10.72 -1.10
C ALA A 120 6.90 -9.30 -0.47
N ILE A 121 8.03 -8.89 0.10
CA ILE A 121 8.24 -7.56 0.69
C ILE A 121 9.40 -6.89 -0.03
N ILE A 122 9.20 -5.63 -0.45
CA ILE A 122 10.25 -4.81 -1.05
C ILE A 122 10.79 -3.86 0.02
N SER A 123 12.07 -3.94 0.34
CA SER A 123 12.74 -3.05 1.29
C SER A 123 13.58 -2.02 0.55
N ILE A 124 13.37 -0.74 0.85
CA ILE A 124 14.10 0.36 0.21
C ILE A 124 14.90 1.10 1.29
N LYS A 125 16.22 0.85 1.27
CA LYS A 125 17.21 1.49 2.16
C LYS A 125 17.85 2.66 1.44
N THR A 126 17.97 3.80 2.11
CA THR A 126 18.69 4.97 1.57
C THR A 126 19.80 5.40 2.53
N GLN A 127 20.86 5.97 1.97
CA GLN A 127 21.88 6.64 2.77
C GLN A 127 21.51 8.13 2.91
N ARG A 128 22.07 8.78 3.95
CA ARG A 128 21.74 10.18 4.29
C ARG A 128 21.91 11.16 3.14
N ASN A 129 22.90 10.95 2.26
CA ASN A 129 23.19 11.85 1.16
C ASN A 129 22.57 11.41 -0.18
N THR A 130 21.68 10.42 -0.18
CA THR A 130 20.93 10.02 -1.39
C THR A 130 20.11 11.19 -1.90
N SER A 131 20.22 11.47 -3.20
CA SER A 131 19.44 12.55 -3.80
C SER A 131 17.96 12.18 -3.89
N TYR A 132 17.10 13.15 -3.57
CA TYR A 132 15.65 12.98 -3.64
C TYR A 132 15.16 12.53 -5.03
N PRO A 133 15.65 13.04 -6.16
CA PRO A 133 15.25 12.56 -7.49
C PRO A 133 15.51 11.07 -7.71
N VAL A 134 16.63 10.55 -7.18
CA VAL A 134 17.01 9.14 -7.36
C VAL A 134 16.15 8.24 -6.47
N TYR A 135 15.89 8.65 -5.23
CA TYR A 135 14.91 7.99 -4.37
C TYR A 135 13.52 7.90 -5.03
N VAL A 136 13.01 9.02 -5.57
CA VAL A 136 11.71 9.03 -6.27
C VAL A 136 11.74 8.16 -7.53
N ALA A 137 12.86 8.14 -8.27
CA ALA A 137 13.00 7.28 -9.44
C ALA A 137 12.90 5.79 -9.07
N VAL A 138 13.58 5.36 -8.00
CA VAL A 138 13.49 3.98 -7.48
C VAL A 138 12.06 3.65 -7.09
N GLN A 139 11.40 4.53 -6.35
CA GLN A 139 10.00 4.35 -5.93
C GLN A 139 9.06 4.18 -7.11
N ASN A 140 9.22 5.02 -8.15
CA ASN A 140 8.41 4.93 -9.35
C ASN A 140 8.60 3.60 -10.09
N GLU A 141 9.81 3.05 -10.13
CA GLU A 141 10.07 1.75 -10.75
C GLU A 141 9.42 0.59 -9.97
N VAL A 142 9.44 0.64 -8.64
CA VAL A 142 8.76 -0.35 -7.79
C VAL A 142 7.24 -0.25 -7.95
N ILE A 143 6.67 0.96 -7.93
CA ILE A 143 5.24 1.17 -8.16
C ILE A 143 4.84 0.71 -9.57
N ALA A 144 5.67 0.99 -10.58
CA ALA A 144 5.43 0.53 -11.94
C ALA A 144 5.47 -1.00 -12.08
N ALA A 145 6.30 -1.69 -11.28
CA ALA A 145 6.29 -3.16 -11.23
C ALA A 145 4.95 -3.69 -10.69
N TYR A 146 4.45 -3.15 -9.58
CA TYR A 146 3.14 -3.50 -9.06
C TYR A 146 2.01 -3.22 -10.06
N ASN A 147 2.02 -2.04 -10.69
CA ASN A 147 1.02 -1.69 -11.69
C ASN A 147 1.05 -2.62 -12.90
N ALA A 148 2.23 -3.04 -13.37
CA ALA A 148 2.34 -4.00 -14.46
C ALA A 148 1.69 -5.35 -14.12
N LEU A 149 1.93 -5.86 -12.90
CA LEU A 149 1.33 -7.11 -12.41
C LEU A 149 -0.18 -6.98 -12.22
N ARG A 150 -0.63 -5.90 -11.59
CA ARG A 150 -2.06 -5.60 -11.38
C ARG A 150 -2.80 -5.41 -12.70
N ASN A 151 -2.22 -4.70 -13.67
CA ASN A 151 -2.80 -4.51 -14.99
C ASN A 151 -2.97 -5.84 -15.73
N ARG A 152 -1.99 -6.75 -15.62
CA ARG A 152 -2.10 -8.09 -16.19
C ARG A 152 -3.31 -8.85 -15.65
N GLU A 153 -3.51 -8.86 -14.33
CA GLU A 153 -4.65 -9.54 -13.71
C GLU A 153 -5.97 -8.83 -13.95
N SER A 154 -5.96 -7.50 -13.98
CA SER A 154 -7.12 -6.69 -14.35
C SER A 154 -7.64 -7.03 -15.74
N LEU A 155 -6.73 -7.12 -16.72
CA LEU A 155 -7.06 -7.54 -18.08
C LEU A 155 -7.56 -8.98 -18.13
N ARG A 156 -6.98 -9.89 -17.34
CA ARG A 156 -7.41 -11.30 -17.29
C ARG A 156 -8.82 -11.46 -16.68
N LEU A 157 -9.11 -10.74 -15.60
CA LEU A 157 -10.35 -10.91 -14.83
C LEU A 157 -11.51 -10.06 -15.36
N PHE A 158 -11.24 -8.83 -15.79
CA PHE A 158 -12.26 -7.85 -16.11
C PHE A 158 -12.17 -7.33 -17.55
N ASN A 159 -11.13 -7.70 -18.31
CA ASN A 159 -10.90 -7.19 -19.66
C ASN A 159 -10.81 -5.65 -19.72
N THR A 160 -10.37 -5.02 -18.63
CA THR A 160 -10.18 -3.58 -18.52
C THR A 160 -8.80 -3.31 -17.92
N PRO A 161 -8.03 -2.33 -18.44
CA PRO A 161 -6.76 -1.94 -17.84
C PRO A 161 -6.93 -1.49 -16.39
N TYR A 162 -5.96 -1.82 -15.54
CA TYR A 162 -6.01 -1.45 -14.11
C TYR A 162 -6.05 0.06 -13.94
N GLU A 163 -5.28 0.79 -14.75
CA GLU A 163 -5.23 2.25 -14.73
C GLU A 163 -6.60 2.87 -15.04
N THR A 164 -7.38 2.27 -15.94
CA THR A 164 -8.74 2.72 -16.28
C THR A 164 -9.70 2.48 -15.13
N ILE A 165 -9.69 1.29 -14.52
CA ILE A 165 -10.52 1.01 -13.33
C ILE A 165 -10.19 1.99 -12.20
N TYR A 166 -8.89 2.25 -12.00
CA TYR A 166 -8.42 3.20 -11.01
C TYR A 166 -8.88 4.63 -11.32
N SER A 167 -8.68 5.12 -12.54
CA SER A 167 -9.08 6.49 -12.92
C SER A 167 -10.59 6.69 -12.82
N ASP A 168 -11.37 5.69 -13.26
CA ASP A 168 -12.82 5.76 -13.26
C ASP A 168 -13.37 5.77 -11.83
N TYR A 169 -12.77 5.01 -10.91
CA TYR A 169 -13.17 4.98 -9.49
C TYR A 169 -13.03 6.33 -8.79
N TYR A 170 -11.97 7.09 -9.12
CA TYR A 170 -11.74 8.43 -8.56
C TYR A 170 -12.37 9.55 -9.38
N ASN A 171 -13.12 9.24 -10.44
CA ASN A 171 -13.89 10.24 -11.16
C ASN A 171 -15.07 10.71 -10.28
N GLU A 172 -15.27 12.01 -10.17
CA GLU A 172 -16.33 12.62 -9.34
C GLU A 172 -17.73 12.48 -9.99
N GLU A 173 -17.81 12.13 -11.27
CA GLU A 173 -19.06 12.12 -12.05
C GLU A 173 -19.78 10.75 -12.09
N ILE A 174 -19.26 9.71 -11.43
CA ILE A 174 -19.85 8.37 -11.46
C ILE A 174 -20.88 8.17 -10.34
N ASN A 175 -21.88 7.32 -10.58
CA ASN A 175 -22.89 6.99 -9.58
C ASN A 175 -22.36 6.00 -8.52
N ASP A 176 -23.04 5.93 -7.37
CA ASP A 176 -22.61 5.11 -6.22
C ASP A 176 -22.53 3.62 -6.56
N ASP A 177 -23.45 3.10 -7.38
CA ASP A 177 -23.47 1.69 -7.79
C ASP A 177 -22.25 1.33 -8.64
N GLN A 178 -21.90 2.18 -9.63
CA GLN A 178 -20.71 2.02 -10.45
C GLN A 178 -19.44 2.14 -9.62
N LYS A 179 -19.42 3.10 -8.68
CA LYS A 179 -18.29 3.28 -7.76
C LYS A 179 -18.08 2.04 -6.89
N GLY A 180 -19.16 1.44 -6.40
CA GLY A 180 -19.12 0.17 -5.65
C GLY A 180 -18.52 -0.98 -6.46
N GLN A 181 -18.93 -1.14 -7.73
CA GLN A 181 -18.38 -2.16 -8.62
C GLN A 181 -16.89 -1.95 -8.91
N LEU A 182 -16.47 -0.71 -9.16
CA LEU A 182 -15.06 -0.40 -9.40
C LEU A 182 -14.21 -0.63 -8.14
N LYS A 183 -14.73 -0.27 -6.95
CA LYS A 183 -14.09 -0.55 -5.66
C LYS A 183 -13.84 -2.05 -5.48
N GLU A 184 -14.87 -2.88 -5.70
CA GLU A 184 -14.74 -4.34 -5.59
C GLU A 184 -13.65 -4.89 -6.52
N ARG A 185 -13.62 -4.43 -7.79
CA ARG A 185 -12.59 -4.84 -8.74
C ARG A 185 -11.18 -4.44 -8.28
N LEU A 186 -11.02 -3.22 -7.79
CA LEU A 186 -9.73 -2.74 -7.27
C LEU A 186 -9.26 -3.59 -6.08
N GLU A 187 -10.15 -3.91 -5.15
CA GLU A 187 -9.83 -4.74 -3.99
C GLU A 187 -9.41 -6.16 -4.38
N ILE A 188 -10.10 -6.79 -5.33
CA ILE A 188 -9.71 -8.10 -5.87
C ILE A 188 -8.30 -8.04 -6.47
N ILE A 189 -8.00 -7.03 -7.29
CA ILE A 189 -6.69 -6.90 -7.97
C ILE A 189 -5.58 -6.60 -6.96
N ARG A 190 -5.85 -5.73 -5.98
CA ARG A 190 -4.90 -5.38 -4.91
C ARG A 190 -4.63 -6.54 -3.98
N ALA A 191 -5.62 -7.41 -3.75
CA ALA A 191 -5.45 -8.63 -2.96
C ALA A 191 -4.56 -9.67 -3.67
N LEU A 192 -4.57 -9.73 -5.00
CA LEU A 192 -3.66 -10.60 -5.77
C LEU A 192 -2.21 -10.10 -5.72
N TYR A 193 -2.00 -8.78 -5.80
CA TYR A 193 -0.67 -8.19 -5.70
C TYR A 193 -0.66 -7.09 -4.63
N PRO A 194 -0.60 -7.45 -3.34
CA PRO A 194 -0.58 -6.49 -2.25
C PRO A 194 0.74 -5.72 -2.28
N GLN A 195 0.65 -4.40 -2.17
CA GLN A 195 1.84 -3.55 -2.20
C GLN A 195 2.46 -3.50 -0.81
N LYS A 196 3.53 -4.26 -0.60
CA LYS A 196 4.27 -4.33 0.66
C LYS A 196 5.66 -3.72 0.47
N ILE A 197 5.77 -2.44 0.79
CA ILE A 197 7.02 -1.68 0.73
C ILE A 197 7.41 -1.30 2.17
N LEU A 198 8.63 -1.64 2.56
CA LEU A 198 9.24 -1.31 3.84
C LEU A 198 10.35 -0.28 3.62
N GLU A 199 10.33 0.79 4.41
CA GLU A 199 11.39 1.79 4.45
C GLU A 199 12.00 1.78 5.86
N PRO A 200 13.09 1.02 6.09
CA PRO A 200 13.78 1.04 7.36
C PRO A 200 14.48 2.40 7.57
N GLU A 201 14.77 2.72 8.83
CA GLU A 201 15.50 3.95 9.16
C GLU A 201 16.85 4.02 8.42
N THR A 202 17.23 5.25 8.04
CA THR A 202 18.51 5.48 7.35
C THR A 202 19.67 5.03 8.23
N VAL A 203 20.48 4.11 7.72
CA VAL A 203 21.63 3.58 8.46
C VAL A 203 22.69 4.66 8.59
N ASN A 204 23.07 4.97 9.83
CA ASN A 204 24.17 5.88 10.15
C ASN A 204 25.46 5.08 10.10
N ASN A 205 26.20 5.15 8.99
CA ASN A 205 27.61 4.75 8.96
C ASN A 205 28.51 5.97 9.19
#